data_AF-A0A1Q7LVF0-F1
#
_entry.id   AF-A0A1Q7LVF0-F1
#
_cell.length_a   1.000
_cell.length_b   1.000
_cell.length_c   1.000
_cell.angle_alpha   90.00
_cell.angle_beta   90.00
_cell.angle_gamma   90.00
#
_symmetry.space_group_name_H-M   'P 1'
#
loop_
_entity.id
_entity.type
_entity.pdbx_description
1 polymer ?
#
loop_
_entity_poly.entity_id
_entity_poly.type
_entity_poly.pdbx_seq_one_letter_code
_entity_poly.pdbx_strand_id
1 'polypeptide(L)'
;MLIDVPVLLEEIRQTESEGRIGIDNQCAIIEERHKDQEHRSEHLSQKIGSTKSGVGACNAERALRMVKLARQIGKLQPYTVDSVAEVQNALSQGKNVMIEGTQGTYLSLYHGTYPYVTSKDVTASQACADVGVGPTQVNDVIVIFKAYVTRVGEGPLEGQLNREEVVRRGWMEHGTVTGRERRAAPFDFHLAMRAVQLNGATQIALTKLDVLFPESKGVSDIKQLRKDSSDFIAMIEKETGVPVTLVGTGPSCEDMIDRRTGRPLPPKKEVPLSVRKSLRQ
;
A
#
# COMPACT_ATOMS: atom_id res chain seq x y z
N MET A 1 -2.64 -10.13 8.61
CA MET A 1 -2.86 -10.29 7.15
C MET A 1 -3.77 -11.48 6.84
N LEU A 2 -4.37 -11.52 5.64
CA LEU A 2 -5.19 -12.61 5.12
C LEU A 2 -4.47 -13.33 3.98
N ILE A 3 -4.64 -14.64 3.84
CA ILE A 3 -3.96 -15.46 2.83
C ILE A 3 -4.97 -16.29 2.05
N ASP A 4 -4.95 -16.12 0.72
CA ASP A 4 -5.52 -17.07 -0.21
C ASP A 4 -4.41 -18.06 -0.61
N VAL A 5 -4.56 -19.32 -0.19
CA VAL A 5 -3.49 -20.32 -0.29
C VAL A 5 -3.14 -20.65 -1.75
N PRO A 6 -4.10 -20.96 -2.64
CA PRO A 6 -3.82 -21.11 -4.07
C PRO A 6 -3.06 -19.93 -4.69
N VAL A 7 -3.50 -18.70 -4.42
CA VAL A 7 -2.86 -17.50 -4.98
C VAL A 7 -1.42 -17.37 -4.49
N LEU A 8 -1.20 -17.50 -3.18
CA LEU A 8 0.13 -17.37 -2.60
C LEU A 8 1.10 -18.42 -3.13
N LEU A 9 0.68 -19.69 -3.23
CA LEU A 9 1.56 -20.75 -3.72
C LEU A 9 1.94 -20.57 -5.20
N GLU A 10 1.02 -20.05 -6.01
CA GLU A 10 1.31 -19.72 -7.40
C GLU A 10 2.27 -18.52 -7.51
N GLU A 11 2.08 -17.47 -6.69
CA GLU A 11 2.97 -16.32 -6.66
C GLU A 11 4.38 -16.69 -6.17
N ILE A 12 4.51 -17.56 -5.17
CA ILE A 12 5.80 -18.09 -4.71
C ILE A 12 6.55 -18.73 -5.88
N ARG A 13 5.86 -19.60 -6.65
CA ARG A 13 6.41 -20.29 -7.80
C ARG A 13 6.79 -19.34 -8.95
N GLN A 14 5.95 -18.35 -9.23
CA GLN A 14 6.20 -17.37 -10.30
C GLN A 14 7.35 -16.43 -9.98
N THR A 15 7.61 -16.17 -8.70
CA THR A 15 8.62 -15.22 -8.23
C THR A 15 9.90 -15.88 -7.73
N GLU A 16 9.98 -17.21 -7.76
CA GLU A 16 11.12 -18.01 -7.28
C GLU A 16 11.55 -17.55 -5.87
N SER A 17 10.56 -17.47 -4.98
CA SER A 17 10.71 -16.90 -3.63
C SER A 17 10.65 -17.94 -2.51
N GLU A 18 10.58 -19.23 -2.83
CA GLU A 18 10.45 -20.35 -1.88
C GLU A 18 11.47 -20.27 -0.73
N GLY A 19 12.72 -19.91 -1.03
CA GLY A 19 13.80 -19.84 -0.04
C GLY A 19 13.92 -18.52 0.71
N ARG A 20 13.04 -17.54 0.43
CA ARG A 20 13.12 -16.17 0.98
C ARG A 20 11.80 -15.67 1.57
N ILE A 21 10.75 -16.49 1.52
CA ILE A 21 9.43 -16.13 2.03
C ILE A 21 9.20 -16.70 3.44
N GLY A 22 8.60 -15.88 4.30
CA GLY A 22 8.09 -16.26 5.61
C GLY A 22 6.63 -15.85 5.75
N ILE A 23 5.81 -16.76 6.27
CA ILE A 23 4.37 -16.55 6.50
C ILE A 23 4.11 -16.57 8.00
N ASP A 24 3.54 -15.50 8.54
CA ASP A 24 3.19 -15.49 9.96
C ASP A 24 2.14 -16.58 10.31
N ASN A 25 2.42 -17.33 11.37
CA ASN A 25 1.54 -18.37 11.92
C ASN A 25 0.10 -17.90 12.22
N GLN A 26 -0.10 -16.61 12.49
CA GLN A 26 -1.39 -15.98 12.82
C GLN A 26 -2.08 -15.31 11.62
N CYS A 27 -1.58 -15.51 10.39
CA CYS A 27 -2.30 -15.10 9.19
C CYS A 27 -3.61 -15.87 9.07
N ALA A 28 -4.72 -15.17 8.79
CA ALA A 28 -6.02 -15.80 8.62
C ALA A 28 -6.20 -16.27 7.17
N ILE A 29 -6.93 -17.37 6.99
CA ILE A 29 -7.06 -18.03 5.70
C ILE A 29 -8.36 -17.64 5.01
N ILE A 30 -8.24 -17.18 3.76
CA ILE A 30 -9.36 -17.01 2.85
C ILE A 30 -9.72 -18.39 2.29
N GLU A 31 -10.92 -18.85 2.61
CA GLU A 31 -11.52 -20.08 2.08
C GLU A 31 -12.50 -19.73 0.94
N GLU A 32 -12.79 -20.68 0.05
CA GLU A 32 -13.72 -20.47 -1.07
C GLU A 32 -15.11 -19.99 -0.60
N ARG A 33 -15.57 -20.41 0.58
CA ARG A 33 -16.83 -19.92 1.16
C ARG A 33 -16.85 -18.40 1.35
N HIS A 34 -15.70 -17.77 1.63
CA HIS A 34 -15.62 -16.32 1.80
C HIS A 34 -15.77 -15.61 0.45
N LYS A 35 -15.17 -16.16 -0.62
CA LYS A 35 -15.31 -15.65 -1.99
C LYS A 35 -16.76 -15.78 -2.44
N ASP A 36 -17.34 -16.97 -2.28
CA ASP A 36 -18.75 -17.25 -2.61
C ASP A 36 -19.71 -16.29 -1.90
N GLN A 37 -19.47 -16.02 -0.61
CA GLN A 37 -20.27 -15.08 0.16
C GLN A 37 -20.22 -13.65 -0.41
N GLU A 38 -19.04 -13.17 -0.81
CA GLU A 38 -18.92 -11.86 -1.47
C GLU A 38 -19.58 -11.85 -2.85
N HIS A 39 -19.42 -12.93 -3.61
CA HIS A 39 -20.04 -13.08 -4.93
C HIS A 39 -21.58 -13.05 -4.86
N ARG A 40 -22.18 -13.69 -3.86
CA ARG A 40 -23.64 -13.75 -3.67
C ARG A 40 -24.24 -12.49 -3.06
N SER A 41 -23.43 -11.65 -2.41
CA SER A 41 -23.91 -10.41 -1.81
C SER A 41 -24.07 -9.32 -2.87
N GLU A 42 -25.31 -8.97 -3.22
CA GLU A 42 -25.59 -7.83 -4.11
C GLU A 42 -25.02 -6.52 -3.56
N HIS A 43 -25.08 -6.32 -2.24
CA HIS A 43 -24.50 -5.16 -1.59
C HIS A 43 -22.98 -5.06 -1.83
N LEU A 44 -22.23 -6.12 -1.54
CA LEU A 44 -20.77 -6.10 -1.68
C LEU A 44 -20.33 -6.13 -3.15
N SER A 45 -21.07 -6.83 -4.01
CA SER A 45 -20.69 -7.01 -5.42
C SER A 45 -21.11 -5.85 -6.32
N GLN A 46 -22.32 -5.31 -6.16
CA GLN A 46 -22.87 -4.28 -7.03
C GLN A 46 -22.78 -2.89 -6.41
N LYS A 47 -23.17 -2.71 -5.14
CA LYS A 47 -23.20 -1.39 -4.51
C LYS A 47 -21.82 -0.90 -4.09
N ILE A 48 -21.03 -1.74 -3.43
CA ILE A 48 -19.66 -1.38 -3.02
C ILE A 48 -18.67 -1.61 -4.18
N GLY A 49 -18.87 -2.70 -4.93
CA GLY A 49 -17.96 -3.09 -5.99
C GLY A 49 -16.65 -3.69 -5.44
N SER A 50 -16.77 -4.60 -4.48
CA SER A 50 -15.63 -5.36 -3.92
C SER A 50 -14.84 -6.11 -5.00
N THR A 51 -13.62 -6.55 -4.66
CA THR A 51 -12.80 -7.38 -5.55
C THR A 51 -13.30 -8.81 -5.67
N LYS A 52 -14.26 -9.21 -4.83
CA LYS A 52 -14.79 -10.58 -4.72
C LYS A 52 -13.73 -11.62 -4.33
N SER A 53 -12.67 -11.17 -3.68
CA SER A 53 -11.54 -12.00 -3.25
C SER A 53 -11.76 -12.64 -1.88
N GLY A 54 -12.92 -12.42 -1.24
CA GLY A 54 -13.25 -12.98 0.08
C GLY A 54 -12.64 -12.21 1.27
N VAL A 55 -12.05 -11.05 1.02
CA VAL A 55 -11.33 -10.24 2.03
C VAL A 55 -12.28 -9.67 3.10
N GLY A 56 -13.43 -9.14 2.70
CA GLY A 56 -14.47 -8.64 3.58
C GLY A 56 -15.10 -9.76 4.41
N ALA A 57 -15.52 -10.85 3.76
CA ALA A 57 -16.11 -12.00 4.44
C ALA A 57 -15.13 -12.65 5.44
N CYS A 58 -13.87 -12.85 5.04
CA CYS A 58 -12.85 -13.41 5.92
C CYS A 58 -12.53 -12.49 7.12
N ASN A 59 -12.42 -11.16 6.91
CA ASN A 59 -12.21 -10.24 8.03
C ASN A 59 -13.42 -10.20 8.99
N ALA A 60 -14.65 -10.30 8.48
CA ALA A 60 -15.84 -10.42 9.32
C ALA A 60 -15.78 -11.69 10.19
N GLU A 61 -15.45 -12.84 9.60
CA GLU A 61 -15.30 -14.09 10.33
C GLU A 61 -14.11 -14.05 11.31
N ARG A 62 -13.02 -13.35 10.96
CA ARG A 62 -11.87 -13.13 11.84
C ARG A 62 -12.25 -12.30 13.06
N ALA A 63 -13.08 -11.27 12.89
CA ALA A 63 -13.60 -10.48 14.00
C ALA A 63 -14.48 -11.34 14.94
N LEU A 64 -15.14 -12.36 14.40
CA LEU A 64 -15.88 -13.37 15.17
C LEU A 64 -14.99 -14.51 15.72
N ARG A 65 -13.68 -14.49 15.44
CA ARG A 65 -12.68 -15.47 15.88
C ARG A 65 -12.93 -16.90 15.39
N MET A 66 -13.48 -17.04 14.18
CA MET A 66 -13.87 -18.34 13.61
C MET A 66 -12.99 -18.83 12.44
N VAL A 67 -12.14 -17.95 11.89
CA VAL A 67 -11.28 -18.29 10.75
C VAL A 67 -10.21 -19.33 11.08
N LYS A 68 -9.80 -20.08 10.07
CA LYS A 68 -8.55 -20.86 10.10
C LYS A 68 -7.33 -19.95 10.02
N LEU A 69 -6.23 -20.41 10.62
CA LEU A 69 -4.93 -19.72 10.60
C LEU A 69 -3.90 -20.49 9.77
N ALA A 70 -2.85 -19.80 9.31
CA ALA A 70 -1.79 -20.37 8.48
C ALA A 70 -1.11 -21.60 9.10
N ARG A 71 -0.86 -21.58 10.42
CA ARG A 71 -0.32 -22.73 11.17
C ARG A 71 -1.17 -24.00 11.09
N GLN A 72 -2.44 -23.90 10.71
CA GLN A 72 -3.37 -25.04 10.56
C GLN A 72 -3.41 -25.59 9.13
N ILE A 73 -2.71 -24.95 8.18
CA ILE A 73 -2.70 -25.34 6.77
C ILE A 73 -1.42 -26.12 6.47
N GLY A 74 -1.57 -27.43 6.24
CA GLY A 74 -0.43 -28.32 5.97
C GLY A 74 0.46 -27.86 4.81
N LYS A 75 -0.14 -27.31 3.74
CA LYS A 75 0.60 -26.79 2.57
C LYS A 75 1.48 -25.57 2.87
N LEU A 76 1.22 -24.84 3.96
CA LEU A 76 1.98 -23.65 4.32
C LEU A 76 3.11 -23.93 5.32
N GLN A 77 3.15 -25.12 5.93
CA GLN A 77 4.15 -25.47 6.96
C GLN A 77 5.61 -25.19 6.56
N PRO A 78 6.05 -25.42 5.30
CA PRO A 78 7.43 -25.11 4.91
C PRO A 78 7.79 -23.62 4.98
N TYR A 79 6.79 -22.74 4.98
CA TYR A 79 6.97 -21.28 4.91
C TYR A 79 6.57 -20.58 6.21
N THR A 80 5.97 -21.30 7.18
CA THR A 80 5.45 -20.66 8.39
C THR A 80 6.55 -20.26 9.36
N VAL A 81 6.51 -19.01 9.81
CA VAL A 81 7.48 -18.40 10.74
C VAL A 81 6.77 -17.57 11.82
N ASP A 82 7.52 -17.17 12.85
CA ASP A 82 7.14 -16.06 13.72
C ASP A 82 7.67 -14.75 13.11
N SER A 83 6.84 -14.09 12.30
CA SER A 83 7.28 -12.93 11.54
C SER A 83 7.61 -11.75 12.46
N VAL A 84 6.91 -11.63 13.58
CA VAL A 84 7.14 -10.57 14.57
C VAL A 84 8.51 -10.76 15.22
N ALA A 85 8.86 -11.99 15.60
CA ALA A 85 10.19 -12.29 16.14
C ALA A 85 11.30 -11.98 15.12
N GLU A 86 11.11 -12.35 13.84
CA GLU A 86 12.08 -12.04 12.79
C GLU A 86 12.28 -10.54 12.58
N VAL A 87 11.19 -9.79 12.48
CA VAL A 87 11.21 -8.33 12.32
C VAL A 87 11.88 -7.67 13.54
N GLN A 88 11.51 -8.05 14.76
CA GLN A 88 12.10 -7.48 15.97
C GLN A 88 13.59 -7.84 16.10
N ASN A 89 13.99 -9.06 15.73
CA ASN A 89 15.39 -9.45 15.69
C ASN A 89 16.17 -8.61 14.67
N ALA A 90 15.65 -8.41 13.46
CA ALA A 90 16.26 -7.56 12.45
C ALA A 90 16.45 -6.11 12.92
N LEU A 91 15.41 -5.53 13.53
CA LEU A 91 15.47 -4.20 14.13
C LEU A 91 16.51 -4.12 15.25
N SER A 92 16.60 -5.14 16.12
CA SER A 92 17.57 -5.19 17.24
C SER A 92 19.03 -5.27 16.78
N GLN A 93 19.25 -5.82 15.59
CA GLN A 93 20.55 -5.88 14.91
C GLN A 93 20.86 -4.60 14.11
N GLY A 94 19.94 -3.63 14.11
CA GLY A 94 20.07 -2.39 13.37
C GLY A 94 20.05 -2.58 11.85
N LYS A 95 19.33 -3.60 11.37
CA LYS A 95 19.02 -3.81 9.94
C LYS A 95 17.84 -2.95 9.53
N ASN A 96 17.71 -2.72 8.23
CA ASN A 96 16.55 -2.02 7.66
C ASN A 96 15.39 -3.00 7.46
N VAL A 97 14.19 -2.57 7.83
CA VAL A 97 12.93 -3.28 7.58
C VAL A 97 12.03 -2.36 6.75
N MET A 98 11.57 -2.83 5.60
CA MET A 98 10.62 -2.12 4.76
C MET A 98 9.26 -2.80 4.86
N ILE A 99 8.22 -2.03 5.18
CA ILE A 99 6.85 -2.52 5.32
C ILE A 99 6.03 -1.94 4.19
N GLU A 100 5.38 -2.81 3.41
CA GLU A 100 4.45 -2.41 2.37
C GLU A 100 3.00 -2.54 2.88
N GLY A 101 2.24 -1.45 2.75
CA GLY A 101 0.83 -1.42 3.13
C GLY A 101 -0.10 -1.64 1.95
N THR A 102 -1.31 -2.13 2.24
CA THR A 102 -2.45 -2.10 1.33
C THR A 102 -3.67 -1.59 2.10
N GLN A 103 -4.60 -0.83 1.54
CA GLN A 103 -4.67 -0.16 0.22
C GLN A 103 -4.22 1.31 0.34
N GLY A 104 -4.87 2.26 -0.33
CA GLY A 104 -4.63 3.71 -0.18
C GLY A 104 -5.60 4.36 0.83
N THR A 105 -5.18 5.46 1.47
CA THR A 105 -5.86 6.11 2.61
C THR A 105 -7.39 6.22 2.49
N TYR A 106 -7.91 6.60 1.32
CA TYR A 106 -9.35 6.80 1.11
C TYR A 106 -10.18 5.51 0.98
N LEU A 107 -9.52 4.36 1.02
CA LEU A 107 -10.14 3.05 1.19
C LEU A 107 -10.06 2.55 2.64
N SER A 108 -9.53 3.33 3.59
CA SER A 108 -9.56 3.01 5.01
C SER A 108 -10.99 2.77 5.49
N LEU A 109 -11.21 1.69 6.26
CA LEU A 109 -12.48 1.43 6.92
C LEU A 109 -12.95 2.58 7.83
N TYR A 110 -12.01 3.33 8.42
CA TYR A 110 -12.32 4.39 9.38
C TYR A 110 -12.24 5.79 8.77
N HIS A 111 -11.28 6.02 7.88
CA HIS A 111 -10.94 7.35 7.38
C HIS A 111 -11.23 7.53 5.89
N GLY A 112 -11.71 6.48 5.22
CA GLY A 112 -12.08 6.51 3.81
C GLY A 112 -13.51 6.96 3.56
N THR A 113 -13.96 6.82 2.32
CA THR A 113 -15.32 7.18 1.90
C THR A 113 -16.33 6.08 2.23
N TYR A 114 -16.52 5.77 3.52
CA TYR A 114 -17.45 4.71 3.96
C TYR A 114 -18.87 4.96 3.39
N PRO A 115 -19.56 3.92 2.87
CA PRO A 115 -19.23 2.49 2.91
C PRO A 115 -18.33 1.99 1.77
N TYR A 116 -17.89 2.85 0.85
CA TYR A 116 -17.09 2.49 -0.33
C TYR A 116 -15.60 2.36 0.00
N VAL A 117 -15.27 1.46 0.91
CA VAL A 117 -13.95 1.26 1.52
C VAL A 117 -13.63 -0.22 1.63
N THR A 118 -12.40 -0.55 2.03
CA THR A 118 -12.00 -1.93 2.36
C THR A 118 -12.48 -2.33 3.75
N SER A 119 -12.23 -3.58 4.16
CA SER A 119 -12.68 -4.14 5.44
C SER A 119 -11.68 -3.96 6.61
N LYS A 120 -10.66 -3.12 6.45
CA LYS A 120 -9.67 -2.78 7.49
C LYS A 120 -9.20 -1.33 7.35
N ASP A 121 -8.54 -0.81 8.39
CA ASP A 121 -7.75 0.41 8.19
C ASP A 121 -6.57 0.13 7.24
N VAL A 122 -6.03 1.18 6.64
CA VAL A 122 -4.92 1.09 5.66
C VAL A 122 -3.87 2.17 5.90
N THR A 123 -3.91 2.85 7.05
CA THR A 123 -2.90 3.84 7.40
C THR A 123 -1.56 3.17 7.74
N ALA A 124 -0.49 3.97 7.79
CA ALA A 124 0.83 3.55 8.23
C ALA A 124 0.79 2.88 9.63
N SER A 125 -0.06 3.37 10.52
CA SER A 125 -0.25 2.78 11.86
C SER A 125 -0.80 1.34 11.76
N GLN A 126 -1.77 1.10 10.87
CA GLN A 126 -2.28 -0.24 10.64
C GLN A 126 -1.23 -1.15 10.01
N ALA A 127 -0.44 -0.65 9.05
CA ALA A 127 0.66 -1.42 8.46
C ALA A 127 1.67 -1.86 9.53
N CYS A 128 1.99 -1.00 10.49
CA CYS A 128 2.85 -1.34 11.63
C CYS A 128 2.23 -2.42 12.53
N ALA A 129 0.94 -2.29 12.84
CA ALA A 129 0.20 -3.27 13.63
C ALA A 129 0.11 -4.64 12.93
N ASP A 130 0.01 -4.67 11.60
CA ASP A 130 -0.07 -5.90 10.81
C ASP A 130 1.20 -6.76 10.89
N VAL A 131 2.37 -6.15 11.13
CA VAL A 131 3.68 -6.83 11.17
C VAL A 131 4.34 -6.82 12.56
N GLY A 132 3.62 -6.34 13.59
CA GLY A 132 4.13 -6.33 14.97
C GLY A 132 5.24 -5.31 15.23
N VAL A 133 5.21 -4.15 14.56
CA VAL A 133 6.14 -3.04 14.78
C VAL A 133 5.45 -1.96 15.62
N GLY A 134 6.08 -1.56 16.73
CA GLY A 134 5.58 -0.49 17.57
C GLY A 134 5.72 0.89 16.90
N PRO A 135 4.80 1.84 17.12
CA PRO A 135 4.82 3.14 16.44
C PRO A 135 6.10 3.95 16.73
N THR A 136 6.73 3.77 17.89
CA THR A 136 7.97 4.45 18.25
C THR A 136 9.21 3.89 17.55
N GLN A 137 9.11 2.72 16.91
CA GLN A 137 10.18 2.09 16.15
C GLN A 137 10.23 2.56 14.69
N VAL A 138 9.19 3.23 14.21
CA VAL A 138 9.11 3.74 12.83
C VAL A 138 10.00 4.96 12.67
N ASN A 139 10.81 4.94 11.61
CA ASN A 139 11.73 6.01 11.25
C ASN A 139 11.16 6.89 10.13
N ASP A 140 10.70 6.25 9.05
CA ASP A 140 10.18 6.90 7.87
C ASP A 140 8.81 6.33 7.51
N VAL A 141 7.93 7.22 7.09
CA VAL A 141 6.64 6.91 6.45
C VAL A 141 6.62 7.57 5.09
N ILE A 142 6.52 6.77 4.03
CA ILE A 142 6.40 7.23 2.65
C ILE A 142 4.95 7.10 2.22
N VAL A 143 4.28 8.22 1.90
CA VAL A 143 2.95 8.21 1.30
C VAL A 143 3.09 8.31 -0.22
N ILE A 144 2.48 7.37 -0.93
CA ILE A 144 2.58 7.29 -2.39
C ILE A 144 1.36 8.00 -3.01
N PHE A 145 1.63 8.97 -3.86
CA PHE A 145 0.63 9.60 -4.71
C PHE A 145 0.89 9.31 -6.18
N LYS A 146 -0.19 9.28 -6.97
CA LYS A 146 -0.11 9.47 -8.41
C LYS A 146 -0.29 10.94 -8.73
N ALA A 147 0.24 11.39 -9.86
CA ALA A 147 0.06 12.76 -10.35
C ALA A 147 -1.40 13.12 -10.69
N TYR A 148 -2.32 12.14 -10.68
CA TYR A 148 -3.76 12.31 -10.82
C TYR A 148 -4.48 11.24 -9.98
N VAL A 149 -5.75 11.46 -9.65
CA VAL A 149 -6.53 10.56 -8.79
C VAL A 149 -7.23 9.51 -9.65
N THR A 150 -7.22 8.26 -9.20
CA THR A 150 -7.99 7.16 -9.81
C THR A 150 -8.82 6.43 -8.78
N ARG A 151 -10.05 6.05 -9.14
CA ARG A 151 -10.95 5.26 -8.29
C ARG A 151 -11.48 4.03 -9.04
N VAL A 152 -11.46 2.88 -8.37
CA VAL A 152 -12.13 1.64 -8.83
C VAL A 152 -13.44 1.50 -8.08
N GLY A 153 -14.50 1.07 -8.78
CA GLY A 153 -15.81 0.84 -8.18
C GLY A 153 -16.59 2.13 -7.93
N GLU A 154 -17.65 2.01 -7.15
CA GLU A 154 -18.61 3.07 -6.89
C GLU A 154 -18.12 4.10 -5.84
N GLY A 155 -18.88 5.18 -5.68
CA GLY A 155 -18.64 6.22 -4.68
C GLY A 155 -18.14 7.55 -5.26
N PRO A 156 -18.08 8.60 -4.45
CA PRO A 156 -17.81 9.95 -4.94
C PRO A 156 -16.36 10.11 -5.42
N LEU A 157 -16.18 10.86 -6.50
CA LEU A 157 -14.87 11.32 -6.98
C LEU A 157 -15.04 12.76 -7.47
N GLU A 158 -14.59 13.71 -6.66
CA GLU A 158 -14.64 15.13 -7.02
C GLU A 158 -13.73 15.41 -8.22
N GLY A 159 -14.18 16.27 -9.14
CA GLY A 159 -13.43 16.57 -10.36
C GLY A 159 -13.33 15.40 -11.36
N GLN A 160 -14.17 14.37 -11.24
CA GLN A 160 -14.19 13.24 -12.17
C GLN A 160 -14.33 13.72 -13.63
N LEU A 161 -13.40 13.28 -14.46
CA LEU A 161 -13.41 13.55 -15.90
C LEU A 161 -14.34 12.57 -16.63
N ASN A 162 -14.88 13.00 -17.77
CA ASN A 162 -15.60 12.09 -18.68
C ASN A 162 -14.61 11.13 -19.37
N ARG A 163 -15.14 10.05 -19.94
CA ARG A 163 -14.33 8.98 -20.55
C ARG A 163 -13.47 9.51 -21.68
N GLU A 164 -14.04 10.38 -22.52
CA GLU A 164 -13.37 10.95 -23.70
C GLU A 164 -12.12 11.73 -23.29
N GLU A 165 -12.21 12.51 -22.22
CA GLU A 165 -11.10 13.28 -21.69
C GLU A 165 -10.02 12.39 -21.06
N VAL A 166 -10.43 11.35 -20.32
CA VAL A 166 -9.50 10.38 -19.74
C VAL A 166 -8.70 9.66 -20.82
N VAL A 167 -9.35 9.26 -21.91
CA VAL A 167 -8.69 8.61 -23.06
C VAL A 167 -7.76 9.61 -23.75
N ARG A 168 -8.21 10.85 -23.99
CA ARG A 168 -7.40 11.90 -24.63
C ARG A 168 -6.11 12.20 -23.86
N ARG A 169 -6.16 12.17 -22.53
CA ARG A 169 -5.01 12.39 -21.65
C ARG A 169 -4.10 11.16 -21.46
N GLY A 170 -4.51 9.99 -21.94
CA GLY A 170 -3.79 8.74 -21.67
C GLY A 170 -3.91 8.26 -20.22
N TRP A 171 -4.93 8.68 -19.48
CA TRP A 171 -5.13 8.35 -18.06
C TRP A 171 -5.97 7.08 -17.85
N MET A 172 -6.27 6.37 -18.95
CA MET A 172 -7.10 5.18 -18.89
C MET A 172 -6.36 4.03 -18.21
N GLU A 173 -6.86 3.62 -17.04
CA GLU A 173 -6.30 2.51 -16.28
C GLU A 173 -7.36 1.44 -16.01
N HIS A 174 -6.92 0.19 -15.92
CA HIS A 174 -7.75 -0.96 -15.58
C HIS A 174 -7.29 -1.58 -14.25
N GLY A 175 -8.23 -2.08 -13.46
CA GLY A 175 -7.92 -2.84 -12.25
C GLY A 175 -7.29 -4.18 -12.61
N THR A 176 -6.14 -4.51 -12.01
CA THR A 176 -5.39 -5.75 -12.29
C THR A 176 -6.18 -7.03 -11.99
N VAL A 177 -6.98 -7.02 -10.91
CA VAL A 177 -7.80 -8.17 -10.51
C VAL A 177 -9.13 -8.21 -11.24
N THR A 178 -9.89 -7.10 -11.22
CA THR A 178 -11.28 -7.11 -11.72
C THR A 178 -11.42 -6.77 -13.20
N GLY A 179 -10.37 -6.28 -13.86
CA GLY A 179 -10.41 -5.75 -15.23
C GLY A 179 -11.21 -4.44 -15.41
N ARG A 180 -11.95 -4.00 -14.39
CA ARG A 180 -12.76 -2.78 -14.43
C ARG A 180 -11.93 -1.53 -14.71
N GLU A 181 -12.45 -0.68 -15.57
CA GLU A 181 -11.92 0.65 -15.82
C GLU A 181 -11.94 1.51 -14.56
N ARG A 182 -10.89 2.31 -14.39
CA ARG A 182 -10.76 3.29 -13.32
C ARG A 182 -11.33 4.63 -13.78
N ARG A 183 -12.15 5.23 -12.91
CA ARG A 183 -12.54 6.64 -13.03
C ARG A 183 -11.34 7.50 -12.64
N ALA A 184 -11.14 8.62 -13.31
CA ALA A 184 -10.00 9.50 -13.07
C ALA A 184 -10.42 10.95 -12.84
N ALA A 185 -9.65 11.67 -12.04
CA ALA A 185 -9.80 13.08 -11.72
C ALA A 185 -8.41 13.74 -11.60
N PRO A 186 -8.30 15.06 -11.75
CA PRO A 186 -7.07 15.79 -11.44
C PRO A 186 -6.56 15.52 -10.02
N PHE A 187 -5.30 15.88 -9.76
CA PHE A 187 -4.73 15.81 -8.42
C PHE A 187 -5.53 16.66 -7.43
N ASP A 188 -5.80 16.11 -6.25
CA ASP A 188 -6.55 16.78 -5.20
C ASP A 188 -5.65 17.05 -3.99
N PHE A 189 -5.33 18.33 -3.78
CA PHE A 189 -4.47 18.78 -2.69
C PHE A 189 -5.12 18.63 -1.32
N HIS A 190 -6.44 18.76 -1.21
CA HIS A 190 -7.14 18.53 0.06
C HIS A 190 -7.05 17.07 0.47
N LEU A 191 -7.22 16.14 -0.49
CA LEU A 191 -7.03 14.73 -0.23
C LEU A 191 -5.58 14.40 0.12
N ALA A 192 -4.60 14.98 -0.58
CA ALA A 192 -3.19 14.78 -0.30
C ALA A 192 -2.80 15.26 1.11
N MET A 193 -3.20 16.48 1.50
CA MET A 193 -2.94 17.05 2.83
C MET A 193 -3.49 16.15 3.94
N ARG A 194 -4.73 15.70 3.80
CA ARG A 194 -5.34 14.84 4.81
C ARG A 194 -4.68 13.46 4.85
N ALA A 195 -4.28 12.90 3.71
CA ALA A 195 -3.55 11.64 3.65
C ALA A 195 -2.18 11.71 4.33
N VAL A 196 -1.40 12.76 4.13
CA VAL A 196 -0.11 12.91 4.81
C VAL A 196 -0.26 13.10 6.31
N GLN A 197 -1.28 13.85 6.75
CA GLN A 197 -1.55 14.09 8.16
C GLN A 197 -1.94 12.78 8.89
N LEU A 198 -2.87 12.01 8.31
CA LEU A 198 -3.34 10.76 8.91
C LEU A 198 -2.24 9.71 9.05
N ASN A 199 -1.30 9.68 8.10
CA ASN A 199 -0.24 8.69 8.08
C ASN A 199 1.02 9.14 8.83
N GLY A 200 1.12 10.41 9.25
CA GLY A 200 2.36 10.96 9.78
C GLY A 200 3.49 10.91 8.75
N ALA A 201 3.19 11.29 7.50
CA ALA A 201 4.12 11.13 6.39
C ALA A 201 5.41 11.94 6.61
N THR A 202 6.54 11.27 6.43
CA THR A 202 7.87 11.90 6.47
C THR A 202 8.39 12.24 5.08
N GLN A 203 7.80 11.61 4.07
CA GLN A 203 8.21 11.62 2.67
C GLN A 203 6.99 11.35 1.78
N ILE A 204 6.99 11.92 0.59
CA ILE A 204 6.08 11.58 -0.49
C ILE A 204 6.86 10.89 -1.61
N ALA A 205 6.24 9.86 -2.20
CA ALA A 205 6.62 9.33 -3.50
C ALA A 205 5.53 9.70 -4.53
N LEU A 206 5.88 10.52 -5.52
CA LEU A 206 4.97 10.92 -6.59
C LEU A 206 5.22 10.02 -7.81
N THR A 207 4.19 9.40 -8.34
CA THR A 207 4.27 8.50 -9.50
C THR A 207 3.44 9.03 -10.67
N LYS A 208 3.65 8.48 -11.87
CA LYS A 208 2.89 8.85 -13.08
C LYS A 208 3.10 10.31 -13.48
N LEU A 209 4.24 10.90 -13.15
CA LEU A 209 4.54 12.27 -13.57
C LEU A 209 4.62 12.35 -15.09
N ASP A 210 5.15 11.32 -15.76
CA ASP A 210 5.21 11.16 -17.21
C ASP A 210 3.84 11.10 -17.89
N VAL A 211 2.80 10.66 -17.17
CA VAL A 211 1.44 10.61 -17.70
C VAL A 211 0.76 11.98 -17.62
N LEU A 212 1.07 12.78 -16.59
CA LEU A 212 0.59 14.15 -16.48
C LEU A 212 1.41 15.13 -17.35
N PHE A 213 2.72 14.92 -17.41
CA PHE A 213 3.72 15.70 -18.14
C PHE A 213 4.59 14.77 -19.00
N PRO A 214 4.16 14.45 -20.24
CA PRO A 214 4.85 13.52 -21.14
C PRO A 214 6.35 13.81 -21.38
N GLU A 215 6.76 15.07 -21.29
CA GLU A 215 8.16 15.50 -21.37
C GLU A 215 9.03 15.00 -20.22
N SER A 216 8.44 14.58 -19.10
CA SER A 216 9.16 14.11 -17.92
C SER A 216 9.56 12.64 -18.07
N LYS A 217 9.14 11.96 -19.14
CA LYS A 217 9.34 10.53 -19.33
C LYS A 217 10.83 10.16 -19.37
N GLY A 218 11.25 9.22 -18.51
CA GLY A 218 12.62 8.72 -18.43
C GLY A 218 13.63 9.72 -17.86
N VAL A 219 13.17 10.87 -17.34
CA VAL A 219 14.05 11.84 -16.66
C VAL A 219 14.51 11.24 -15.32
N SER A 220 15.82 11.29 -15.07
CA SER A 220 16.46 10.73 -13.87
C SER A 220 17.08 11.78 -12.94
N ASP A 221 17.18 13.05 -13.37
CA ASP A 221 17.64 14.18 -12.54
C ASP A 221 16.56 15.27 -12.49
N ILE A 222 16.22 15.73 -11.29
CA ILE A 222 15.24 16.79 -11.04
C ILE A 222 15.56 18.08 -11.82
N LYS A 223 16.84 18.38 -12.07
CA LYS A 223 17.28 19.57 -12.81
C LYS A 223 16.91 19.55 -14.29
N GLN A 224 16.57 18.37 -14.82
CA GLN A 224 16.18 18.19 -16.22
C GLN A 224 14.66 18.30 -16.41
N LEU A 225 13.87 18.35 -15.33
CA LEU A 225 12.44 18.57 -15.42
C LEU A 225 12.13 19.96 -15.97
N ARG A 226 11.06 20.05 -16.76
CA ARG A 226 10.53 21.34 -17.19
C ARG A 226 9.93 22.10 -16.01
N LYS A 227 9.83 23.42 -16.18
CA LYS A 227 9.29 24.32 -15.16
C LYS A 227 7.91 23.88 -14.67
N ASP A 228 7.01 23.48 -15.56
CA ASP A 228 5.64 23.11 -15.17
C ASP A 228 5.58 21.85 -14.29
N SER A 229 6.35 20.82 -14.63
CA SER A 229 6.40 19.59 -13.83
C SER A 229 7.16 19.78 -12.51
N SER A 230 8.21 20.63 -12.51
CA SER A 230 8.89 21.02 -11.27
C SER A 230 8.02 21.89 -10.37
N ASP A 231 7.24 22.83 -10.92
CA ASP A 231 6.31 23.69 -10.17
C ASP A 231 5.19 22.85 -9.56
N PHE A 232 4.71 21.81 -10.26
CA PHE A 232 3.74 20.86 -9.73
C PHE A 232 4.27 20.11 -8.50
N ILE A 233 5.51 19.61 -8.54
CA ILE A 233 6.16 18.96 -7.40
C ILE A 233 6.29 19.95 -6.23
N ALA A 234 6.79 21.17 -6.51
CA ALA A 234 6.95 22.20 -5.49
C ALA A 234 5.61 22.61 -4.84
N MET A 235 4.52 22.62 -5.61
CA MET A 235 3.18 22.87 -5.09
C MET A 235 2.71 21.75 -4.15
N ILE A 236 2.96 20.48 -4.48
CA ILE A 236 2.67 19.35 -3.57
C ILE A 236 3.45 19.52 -2.26
N GLU A 237 4.75 19.80 -2.34
CA GLU A 237 5.60 20.00 -1.16
C GLU A 237 5.10 21.17 -0.29
N LYS A 238 4.72 22.28 -0.94
CA LYS A 238 4.21 23.47 -0.27
C LYS A 238 2.88 23.22 0.45
N GLU A 239 1.91 22.63 -0.24
CA GLU A 239 0.56 22.43 0.32
C GLU A 239 0.55 21.32 1.38
N THR A 240 1.32 20.25 1.19
CA THR A 240 1.36 19.12 2.15
C THR A 240 2.33 19.35 3.32
N GLY A 241 3.32 20.22 3.14
CA GLY A 241 4.42 20.40 4.10
C GLY A 241 5.38 19.20 4.17
N VAL A 242 5.30 18.24 3.24
CA VAL A 242 6.09 17.00 3.22
C VAL A 242 6.93 16.95 1.94
N PRO A 243 8.23 16.64 2.01
CA PRO A 243 9.09 16.61 0.82
C PRO A 243 8.72 15.45 -0.12
N VAL A 244 8.70 15.72 -1.42
CA VAL A 244 8.52 14.72 -2.47
C VAL A 244 9.89 14.14 -2.81
N THR A 245 10.24 13.05 -2.15
CA THR A 245 11.61 12.50 -2.22
C THR A 245 11.84 11.53 -3.37
N LEU A 246 10.77 10.94 -3.89
CA LEU A 246 10.79 9.99 -5.00
C LEU A 246 9.82 10.48 -6.07
N VAL A 247 10.28 10.55 -7.33
CA VAL A 247 9.46 11.01 -8.47
C VAL A 247 9.56 10.00 -9.61
N GLY A 248 8.50 9.24 -9.82
CA GLY A 248 8.37 8.27 -10.90
C GLY A 248 8.07 8.96 -12.23
N THR A 249 8.97 8.75 -13.18
CA THR A 249 9.00 9.33 -14.52
C THR A 249 8.73 8.29 -15.62
N GLY A 250 8.20 7.13 -15.25
CA GLY A 250 7.86 6.08 -16.20
C GLY A 250 7.45 4.78 -15.52
N PRO A 251 7.18 3.73 -16.31
CA PRO A 251 6.75 2.42 -15.80
C PRO A 251 7.91 1.53 -15.33
N SER A 252 9.17 1.80 -15.72
CA SER A 252 10.32 1.00 -15.29
C SER A 252 10.71 1.30 -13.84
N CYS A 253 11.36 0.35 -13.16
CA CYS A 253 11.97 0.59 -11.86
C CYS A 253 13.09 1.64 -11.89
N GLU A 254 13.72 1.82 -13.06
CA GLU A 254 14.77 2.82 -13.29
C GLU A 254 14.22 4.21 -13.65
N ASP A 255 12.92 4.31 -13.99
CA ASP A 255 12.27 5.58 -14.34
C ASP A 255 11.88 6.33 -13.06
N MET A 256 12.88 6.70 -12.26
CA MET A 256 12.72 7.30 -10.94
C MET A 256 13.80 8.34 -10.66
N ILE A 257 13.40 9.51 -10.20
CA ILE A 257 14.30 10.52 -9.62
C ILE A 257 14.32 10.30 -8.10
N ASP A 258 15.49 9.91 -7.57
CA ASP A 258 15.71 9.76 -6.13
C ASP A 258 16.38 11.00 -5.51
N ARG A 259 15.60 11.79 -4.78
CA ARG A 259 16.03 13.02 -4.10
C ARG A 259 16.43 12.79 -2.64
N ARG A 260 16.53 11.53 -2.18
CA ARG A 260 16.90 11.20 -0.80
C ARG A 260 18.40 11.27 -0.56
N THR A 261 19.21 11.35 -1.61
CA THR A 261 20.67 11.47 -1.54
C THR A 261 21.07 12.66 -0.66
N GLY A 262 21.78 12.39 0.43
CA GLY A 262 22.22 13.41 1.40
C GLY A 262 21.31 13.59 2.63
N ARG A 263 20.16 12.90 2.73
CA ARG A 263 19.40 12.87 3.98
C ARG A 263 20.15 11.99 4.99
N PRO A 264 20.52 12.50 6.18
CA PRO A 264 21.10 11.64 7.21
C PRO A 264 20.09 10.55 7.55
N LEU A 265 20.54 9.29 7.59
CA LEU A 265 19.74 8.21 8.14
C LEU A 265 19.30 8.65 9.55
N PRO A 266 18.02 8.49 9.91
CA PRO A 266 17.59 8.82 11.26
C PRO A 266 18.48 8.07 12.25
N PRO A 267 18.91 8.72 13.35
CA PRO A 267 19.83 8.11 14.30
C PRO A 267 19.26 6.75 14.74
N LYS A 268 20.09 5.71 14.68
CA LYS A 268 19.70 4.38 15.19
C LYS A 268 19.28 4.56 16.64
N LYS A 269 17.98 4.42 16.93
CA LYS A 269 17.50 4.42 18.30
C LYS A 269 18.16 3.22 19.00
N GLU A 270 18.92 3.47 20.06
CA GLU A 270 19.49 2.38 20.85
C GLU A 270 18.35 1.50 21.37
N VAL A 271 18.34 0.23 20.97
CA VAL A 271 17.36 -0.73 21.47
C VAL A 271 17.73 -1.03 22.92
N PRO A 272 16.82 -0.83 23.89
CA PRO A 272 17.11 -1.05 25.30
C PRO A 272 17.68 -2.46 25.55
N LEU A 273 18.75 -2.54 26.35
CA LEU A 273 19.44 -3.78 26.72
C LEU A 273 18.51 -4.87 27.31
N SER A 274 17.34 -4.50 27.83
CA SER A 274 16.33 -5.42 28.35
C SER A 274 15.70 -6.33 27.29
N VAL A 275 15.58 -5.86 26.04
CA VAL A 275 14.98 -6.64 24.94
C VAL A 275 15.96 -7.69 24.38
N ARG A 276 17.28 -7.44 24.49
CA ARG A 276 18.31 -8.38 24.01
C ARG A 276 18.39 -9.67 24.82
N LYS A 277 17.93 -9.68 26.08
CA LYS A 277 17.99 -10.87 26.94
C LYS A 277 16.81 -11.82 26.78
N SER A 278 15.65 -11.37 26.29
CA SER A 278 14.45 -12.23 26.16
C SER A 278 14.37 -13.02 24.86
N LEU A 279 15.20 -12.70 23.85
CA LEU A 279 15.23 -13.38 22.55
C LEU A 279 16.30 -14.48 22.45
N ARG A 280 16.97 -14.80 23.57
CA ARG A 280 18.00 -15.87 23.68
C ARG A 280 17.58 -17.02 24.63
N GLN A 281 16.32 -17.05 25.07
CA GLN A 281 15.71 -18.18 25.78
C GLN A 281 14.53 -18.68 24.97
#